data_AF-A0A1C5MKC6-F1
#
_entry.id   AF-A0A1C5MKC6-F1
#
_cell.length_a   1.000
_cell.length_b   1.000
_cell.length_c   1.000
_cell.angle_alpha   90.00
_cell.angle_beta   90.00
_cell.angle_gamma   90.00
#
_symmetry.space_group_name_H-M   'P 1'
#
loop_
_entity.id
_entity.type
_entity.pdbx_description
1 polymer ?
#
loop_
_entity_poly.entity_id
_entity_poly.type
_entity_poly.pdbx_seq_one_letter_code
_entity_poly.pdbx_strand_id
1 'polypeptide(L)'
;MFFEIARLTAAKRPAYLLLENVPGLLNHDGGRTFAAILHTLDRLGYGLEWQVLNSKDFGVPQSRKRVYLIGYLDERCRGKIFPFTETAGISLVQILPGAQGERIYSTKGISCTLAAQTGGFGGKTGLYEVGLPIKENTKKGYKMAYPGDSISLAFAGLNTRRGRVGRKIAHTLTTNSDQGTLEARAVLTPERETVRQNGRRIKSAEEPMFTLTAQDRHGVFFGGRIRRLTPKECLRLQGWRDEQIDRVLPIQSDAQLYKQAGNGVTVTVVEAIGKRLASAHREVNAID
;
A
#
# COMPACT_ATOMS: atom_id res chain seq x y z
N MET A 1 1.66 -7.54 27.66
CA MET A 1 0.41 -6.99 27.08
C MET A 1 -0.73 -8.01 27.05
N PHE A 2 -0.57 -9.22 26.48
CA PHE A 2 -1.66 -10.22 26.45
C PHE A 2 -2.24 -10.56 27.83
N PHE A 3 -1.40 -10.76 28.85
CA PHE A 3 -1.87 -11.05 30.21
C PHE A 3 -2.75 -9.95 30.81
N GLU A 4 -2.58 -8.69 30.42
CA GLU A 4 -3.50 -7.61 30.83
C GLU A 4 -4.86 -7.74 30.14
N ILE A 5 -4.89 -8.14 28.87
CA ILE A 5 -6.14 -8.46 28.16
C ILE A 5 -6.84 -9.62 28.87
N ALA A 6 -6.11 -10.67 29.24
CA ALA A 6 -6.66 -11.81 29.99
C ALA A 6 -7.20 -11.38 31.37
N ARG A 7 -6.47 -10.53 32.11
CA ARG A 7 -6.93 -9.98 33.39
C ARG A 7 -8.23 -9.18 33.25
N LEU A 8 -8.31 -8.30 32.26
CA LEU A 8 -9.54 -7.53 31.97
C LEU A 8 -10.68 -8.43 31.51
N THR A 9 -10.38 -9.44 30.70
CA THR A 9 -11.35 -10.43 30.22
C THR A 9 -11.96 -11.21 31.37
N ALA A 10 -11.13 -11.64 32.34
CA ALA A 10 -11.59 -12.32 33.54
C ALA A 10 -12.50 -11.43 34.40
N ALA A 11 -12.14 -10.14 34.54
CA ALA A 11 -12.89 -9.19 35.36
C ALA A 11 -14.20 -8.71 34.71
N LYS A 12 -14.23 -8.53 33.38
CA LYS A 12 -15.37 -7.95 32.66
C LYS A 12 -16.26 -8.98 31.99
N ARG A 13 -15.74 -10.19 31.72
CA ARG A 13 -16.45 -11.29 31.05
C ARG A 13 -17.28 -10.83 29.83
N PRO A 14 -16.68 -10.14 28.84
CA PRO A 14 -17.41 -9.74 27.64
C PRO A 14 -17.99 -10.95 26.90
N ALA A 15 -19.17 -10.81 26.29
CA ALA A 15 -19.80 -11.91 25.53
C ALA A 15 -18.93 -12.39 24.35
N TYR A 16 -18.17 -11.46 23.75
CA TYR A 16 -17.30 -11.71 22.61
C TYR A 16 -15.93 -11.02 22.78
N LEU A 17 -14.90 -11.66 22.24
CA LEU A 17 -13.55 -11.12 22.08
C LEU A 17 -13.18 -11.15 20.60
N LEU A 18 -12.57 -10.08 20.12
CA LEU A 18 -11.93 -10.02 18.81
C LEU A 18 -10.48 -9.58 19.02
N LEU A 19 -9.55 -10.51 18.80
CA LEU A 19 -8.12 -10.27 18.86
C LEU A 19 -7.52 -10.36 17.46
N GLU A 20 -6.65 -9.41 17.12
CA GLU A 20 -5.94 -9.37 15.84
C GLU A 20 -4.43 -9.38 16.09
N ASN A 21 -3.69 -10.08 15.22
CA ASN A 21 -2.24 -10.06 15.26
C ASN A 21 -1.61 -10.41 13.91
N VAL A 22 -0.29 -10.27 13.82
CA VAL A 22 0.49 -10.74 12.66
C VAL A 22 0.49 -12.27 12.61
N PRO A 23 0.53 -12.90 11.41
CA PRO A 23 0.56 -14.36 11.28
C PRO A 23 1.75 -15.02 11.96
N GLY A 24 2.86 -14.28 12.14
CA GLY A 24 4.03 -14.75 12.87
C GLY A 24 3.72 -15.18 14.31
N LEU A 25 2.63 -14.70 14.92
CA LEU A 25 2.17 -15.13 16.23
C LEU A 25 1.93 -16.65 16.29
N LEU A 26 1.42 -17.25 15.21
CA LEU A 26 1.08 -18.68 15.15
C LEU A 26 2.32 -19.59 15.31
N ASN A 27 3.47 -19.11 14.86
CA ASN A 27 4.74 -19.85 14.92
C ASN A 27 5.68 -19.29 16.00
N HIS A 28 5.26 -18.25 16.72
CA HIS A 28 6.11 -17.59 17.71
C HIS A 28 6.46 -18.55 18.84
N ASP A 29 7.75 -18.64 19.14
CA ASP A 29 8.28 -19.55 20.15
C ASP A 29 7.86 -21.02 19.91
N GLY A 30 7.93 -21.47 18.64
CA GLY A 30 7.49 -22.82 18.25
C GLY A 30 5.97 -23.04 18.38
N GLY A 31 5.18 -21.96 18.41
CA GLY A 31 3.73 -21.99 18.62
C GLY A 31 3.31 -21.97 20.09
N ARG A 32 4.25 -22.04 21.04
CA ARG A 32 3.96 -22.04 22.49
C ARG A 32 3.22 -20.77 22.91
N THR A 33 3.54 -19.63 22.30
CA THR A 33 2.88 -18.36 22.63
C THR A 33 1.41 -18.37 22.22
N PHE A 34 1.10 -18.87 21.02
CA PHE A 34 -0.30 -18.96 20.57
C PHE A 34 -1.07 -20.00 21.38
N ALA A 35 -0.46 -21.16 21.67
CA ALA A 35 -1.04 -22.17 22.55
C ALA A 35 -1.35 -21.62 23.96
N ALA A 36 -0.45 -20.82 24.53
CA ALA A 36 -0.68 -20.17 25.82
C ALA A 36 -1.87 -19.18 25.77
N ILE A 37 -2.03 -18.43 24.67
CA ILE A 37 -3.18 -17.56 24.45
C ILE A 37 -4.48 -18.37 24.44
N LEU A 38 -4.53 -19.44 23.64
CA LEU A 38 -5.70 -20.30 23.55
C LEU A 38 -6.05 -20.92 24.91
N HIS A 39 -5.07 -21.52 25.58
CA HIS A 39 -5.26 -22.14 26.90
C HIS A 39 -5.74 -21.14 27.96
N THR A 40 -5.23 -19.90 27.93
CA THR A 40 -5.64 -18.87 28.88
C THR A 40 -7.10 -18.49 28.68
N LEU A 41 -7.54 -18.28 27.43
CA LEU A 41 -8.92 -17.88 27.14
C LEU A 41 -9.91 -19.04 27.34
N ASP A 42 -9.51 -20.26 27.00
CA ASP A 42 -10.28 -21.48 27.26
C ASP A 42 -10.55 -21.65 28.77
N ARG A 43 -9.54 -21.46 29.63
CA ARG A 43 -9.70 -21.46 31.09
C ARG A 43 -10.62 -20.37 31.63
N LEU A 44 -10.83 -19.30 30.87
CA LEU A 44 -11.80 -18.25 31.21
C LEU A 44 -13.23 -18.60 30.72
N GLY A 45 -13.40 -19.74 30.05
CA GLY A 45 -14.66 -20.26 29.55
C GLY A 45 -15.06 -19.73 28.18
N TYR A 46 -14.10 -19.33 27.33
CA TYR A 46 -14.37 -18.90 25.97
C TYR A 46 -14.16 -20.05 24.97
N GLY A 47 -15.17 -20.31 24.14
CA GLY A 47 -14.97 -21.02 22.88
C GLY A 47 -14.20 -20.14 21.89
N LEU A 48 -13.31 -20.75 21.09
CA LEU A 48 -12.36 -20.03 20.25
C LEU A 48 -12.42 -20.49 18.78
N GLU A 49 -12.40 -19.52 17.87
CA GLU A 49 -12.20 -19.73 16.43
C GLU A 49 -11.17 -18.74 15.90
N TRP A 50 -10.29 -19.16 14.99
CA TRP A 50 -9.34 -18.24 14.36
C TRP A 50 -9.11 -18.54 12.90
N GLN A 51 -8.74 -17.50 12.15
CA GLN A 51 -8.36 -17.61 10.75
C GLN A 51 -7.32 -16.56 10.37
N VAL A 52 -6.41 -16.92 9.47
CA VAL A 52 -5.56 -15.94 8.79
C VAL A 52 -6.32 -15.39 7.58
N LEU A 53 -6.62 -14.10 7.61
CA LEU A 53 -7.31 -13.40 6.53
C LEU A 53 -6.35 -12.45 5.82
N ASN A 54 -6.57 -12.25 4.52
CA ASN A 54 -5.84 -11.26 3.74
C ASN A 54 -6.79 -10.12 3.35
N SER A 55 -6.43 -8.88 3.69
CA SER A 55 -7.26 -7.70 3.41
C SER A 55 -7.70 -7.57 1.93
N LYS A 56 -6.90 -8.10 1.00
CA LYS A 56 -7.22 -8.09 -0.44
C LYS A 56 -8.55 -8.76 -0.77
N ASP A 57 -8.94 -9.74 0.05
CA ASP A 57 -10.15 -10.54 -0.14
C ASP A 57 -11.39 -9.82 0.42
N PHE A 58 -11.23 -8.65 1.02
CA PHE A 58 -12.27 -7.87 1.71
C PHE A 58 -12.42 -6.46 1.11
N GLY A 59 -12.31 -6.33 -0.22
CA GLY A 59 -12.66 -5.09 -0.92
C GLY A 59 -11.63 -3.95 -0.82
N VAL A 60 -10.44 -4.18 -0.27
CA VAL A 60 -9.33 -3.22 -0.36
C VAL A 60 -8.19 -3.79 -1.21
N PRO A 61 -7.57 -3.02 -2.11
CA PRO A 61 -6.49 -3.52 -2.96
C PRO A 61 -5.16 -3.52 -2.18
N GLN A 62 -5.08 -4.27 -1.07
CA GLN A 62 -3.88 -4.40 -0.25
C GLN A 62 -3.65 -5.85 0.17
N SER A 63 -2.46 -6.39 -0.12
CA SER A 63 -2.00 -7.64 0.48
C SER A 63 -1.56 -7.38 1.93
N ARG A 64 -2.38 -7.81 2.90
CA ARG A 64 -2.10 -7.72 4.33
C ARG A 64 -2.71 -8.94 5.02
N LYS A 65 -1.86 -9.91 5.34
CA LYS A 65 -2.27 -11.11 6.09
C LYS A 65 -2.23 -10.85 7.59
N ARG A 66 -3.29 -11.21 8.31
CA ARG A 66 -3.43 -11.10 9.76
C ARG A 66 -4.19 -12.29 10.31
N VAL A 67 -3.80 -12.75 11.49
CA VAL A 67 -4.57 -13.74 12.25
C VAL A 67 -5.61 -13.01 13.07
N TYR A 68 -6.86 -13.44 12.93
CA TYR A 68 -7.98 -12.97 13.73
C TYR A 68 -8.44 -14.13 14.61
N LEU A 69 -8.56 -13.89 15.91
CA LEU A 69 -9.03 -14.83 16.92
C LEU A 69 -10.31 -14.27 17.53
N ILE A 70 -11.38 -15.06 17.45
CA ILE A 70 -12.67 -14.79 18.06
C ILE A 70 -12.80 -15.66 19.30
N GLY A 71 -13.16 -15.03 20.42
CA GLY A 71 -13.65 -15.72 21.60
C GLY A 71 -15.12 -15.44 21.82
N TYR A 72 -15.90 -16.43 22.24
CA TYR A 72 -17.30 -16.27 22.62
C TYR A 72 -17.60 -17.09 23.88
N LEU A 73 -18.48 -16.56 24.74
CA LEU A 73 -18.91 -17.26 25.96
C LEU A 73 -20.01 -18.28 25.71
N ASP A 74 -20.86 -18.04 24.70
CA ASP A 74 -21.94 -18.96 24.36
C ASP A 74 -21.49 -19.96 23.30
N GLU A 75 -21.41 -21.24 23.64
CA GLU A 75 -20.98 -22.31 22.73
C GLU A 75 -21.85 -22.44 21.48
N ARG A 76 -23.10 -21.96 21.50
CA ARG A 76 -23.98 -21.90 20.32
C ARG A 76 -23.41 -21.01 19.20
N CYS A 77 -22.39 -20.19 19.48
CA CYS A 77 -21.67 -19.41 18.48
C CYS A 77 -20.63 -20.22 17.68
N ARG A 78 -20.31 -21.44 18.09
CA ARG A 78 -19.26 -22.26 17.49
C ARG A 78 -19.51 -22.57 16.02
N GLY A 79 -18.50 -22.35 15.20
CA GLY A 79 -18.47 -22.56 13.75
C GLY A 79 -19.27 -21.51 12.96
N LYS A 80 -19.77 -20.45 13.59
CA LYS A 80 -20.64 -19.46 12.91
C LYS A 80 -19.87 -18.27 12.32
N ILE A 81 -18.64 -18.01 12.80
CA ILE A 81 -17.87 -16.84 12.36
C ILE A 81 -16.88 -17.22 11.27
N PHE A 82 -16.06 -18.25 11.48
CA PHE A 82 -15.10 -18.75 10.50
C PHE A 82 -15.56 -20.10 9.91
N PRO A 83 -15.16 -20.45 8.67
CA PRO A 83 -14.18 -19.76 7.80
C PRO A 83 -14.80 -18.76 6.80
N PHE A 84 -14.00 -17.78 6.39
CA PHE A 84 -14.17 -17.06 5.13
C PHE A 84 -13.43 -17.82 4.01
N THR A 85 -14.10 -18.09 2.90
CA THR A 85 -13.55 -18.89 1.79
C THR A 85 -13.33 -18.08 0.51
N GLU A 86 -13.93 -16.90 0.40
CA GLU A 86 -13.80 -16.03 -0.77
C GLU A 86 -12.38 -15.46 -0.88
N THR A 87 -11.84 -15.42 -2.09
CA THR A 87 -10.50 -14.88 -2.39
C THR A 87 -10.57 -13.96 -3.60
N ALA A 88 -9.95 -12.79 -3.50
CA ALA A 88 -9.78 -11.88 -4.62
C ALA A 88 -8.66 -12.39 -5.55
N GLY A 89 -8.96 -12.53 -6.84
CA GLY A 89 -8.03 -13.02 -7.88
C GLY A 89 -6.88 -12.07 -8.25
N ILE A 90 -6.68 -10.97 -7.51
CA ILE A 90 -5.66 -9.96 -7.80
C ILE A 90 -4.42 -10.20 -6.93
N SER A 91 -3.24 -10.04 -7.51
CA SER A 91 -1.95 -10.27 -6.85
C SER A 91 -1.08 -9.01 -6.77
N LEU A 92 -0.07 -9.05 -5.90
CA LEU A 92 0.93 -8.00 -5.77
C LEU A 92 1.91 -8.15 -6.95
N VAL A 93 2.06 -7.10 -7.76
CA VAL A 93 2.96 -7.11 -8.92
C VAL A 93 4.20 -6.29 -8.58
N GLN A 94 5.28 -6.99 -8.25
CA GLN A 94 6.56 -6.38 -7.95
C GLN A 94 7.38 -6.26 -9.24
N ILE A 95 7.83 -5.03 -9.53
CA ILE A 95 8.65 -4.73 -10.71
C ILE A 95 10.13 -4.91 -10.38
N LEU A 96 10.57 -4.36 -9.24
CA LEU A 96 11.94 -4.46 -8.76
C LEU A 96 11.98 -5.01 -7.34
N PRO A 97 12.72 -6.12 -7.10
CA PRO A 97 12.98 -6.65 -5.76
C PRO A 97 14.00 -5.79 -4.99
N GLY A 98 14.10 -6.02 -3.68
CA GLY A 98 15.07 -5.32 -2.84
C GLY A 98 14.70 -5.33 -1.36
N ALA A 99 15.34 -4.46 -0.57
CA ALA A 99 14.90 -4.17 0.79
C ALA A 99 13.55 -3.41 0.78
N GLN A 100 12.83 -3.38 1.90
CA GLN A 100 11.51 -2.75 2.00
C GLN A 100 11.48 -1.30 1.47
N GLY A 101 12.57 -0.55 1.62
CA GLY A 101 12.70 0.83 1.15
C GLY A 101 13.02 1.02 -0.33
N GLU A 102 13.39 -0.05 -1.04
CA GLU A 102 13.92 -0.03 -2.41
C GLU A 102 13.03 -0.79 -3.40
N ARG A 103 12.13 -1.65 -2.91
CA ARG A 103 11.16 -2.39 -3.75
C ARG A 103 10.25 -1.43 -4.51
N ILE A 104 10.05 -1.74 -5.80
CA ILE A 104 9.13 -1.01 -6.67
C ILE A 104 7.99 -1.92 -7.11
N TYR A 105 6.77 -1.43 -6.92
CA TYR A 105 5.52 -2.12 -7.27
C TYR A 105 4.83 -1.44 -8.44
N SER A 106 4.12 -2.25 -9.23
CA SER A 106 3.24 -1.75 -10.29
C SER A 106 1.92 -1.25 -9.72
N THR A 107 1.39 -0.17 -10.29
CA THR A 107 0.02 0.30 -10.01
C THR A 107 -1.07 -0.63 -10.55
N LYS A 108 -0.72 -1.62 -11.38
CA LYS A 108 -1.66 -2.62 -11.90
C LYS A 108 -1.97 -3.75 -10.92
N GLY A 109 -1.14 -3.96 -9.89
CA GLY A 109 -1.36 -4.95 -8.83
C GLY A 109 -1.98 -4.36 -7.57
N ILE A 110 -2.19 -5.19 -6.55
CA ILE A 110 -2.58 -4.70 -5.21
C ILE A 110 -1.38 -4.04 -4.51
N SER A 111 -1.66 -3.19 -3.51
CA SER A 111 -0.66 -2.59 -2.64
C SER A 111 -0.03 -3.62 -1.69
N CYS A 112 1.21 -3.38 -1.27
CA CYS A 112 1.87 -4.19 -0.24
C CYS A 112 1.35 -3.90 1.18
N THR A 113 1.73 -4.72 2.16
CA THR A 113 1.47 -4.40 3.58
C THR A 113 2.23 -3.13 3.97
N LEU A 114 1.52 -2.15 4.53
CA LEU A 114 2.12 -0.92 5.06
C LEU A 114 2.88 -1.20 6.36
N ALA A 115 4.03 -0.53 6.53
CA ALA A 115 4.88 -0.64 7.70
C ALA A 115 4.92 0.67 8.50
N ALA A 116 4.71 0.57 9.82
CA ALA A 116 4.68 1.73 10.71
C ALA A 116 6.07 2.17 11.19
N GLN A 117 6.98 1.20 11.39
CA GLN A 117 8.31 1.41 11.99
C GLN A 117 9.44 1.01 11.02
N THR A 118 9.66 1.85 10.01
CA THR A 118 10.69 1.63 8.99
C THR A 118 11.27 2.97 8.54
N GLY A 119 12.59 3.05 8.42
CA GLY A 119 13.33 4.21 7.91
C GLY A 119 13.49 4.19 6.37
N GLY A 120 13.97 5.29 5.82
CA GLY A 120 14.26 5.42 4.38
C GLY A 120 13.06 5.88 3.53
N PHE A 121 13.34 6.37 2.32
CA PHE A 121 12.36 7.00 1.44
C PHE A 121 11.17 6.06 1.14
N GLY A 122 11.40 4.81 0.74
CA GLY A 122 10.32 3.84 0.49
C GLY A 122 9.86 3.02 1.70
N GLY A 123 10.49 3.13 2.87
CA GLY A 123 10.39 2.11 3.92
C GLY A 123 8.98 1.77 4.39
N LYS A 124 8.09 2.77 4.47
CA LYS A 124 6.73 2.58 5.01
C LYS A 124 5.74 1.97 4.02
N THR A 125 5.89 2.29 2.73
CA THR A 125 4.88 2.01 1.70
C THR A 125 5.40 1.15 0.55
N GLY A 126 6.72 0.94 0.47
CA GLY A 126 7.38 0.68 -0.80
C GLY A 126 7.30 1.87 -1.74
N LEU A 127 7.86 1.68 -2.95
CA LEU A 127 7.78 2.64 -4.03
C LEU A 127 6.85 2.13 -5.12
N TYR A 128 6.12 3.05 -5.76
CA TYR A 128 5.23 2.71 -6.88
C TYR A 128 5.67 3.47 -8.12
N GLU A 129 5.76 2.77 -9.23
CA GLU A 129 5.97 3.37 -10.54
C GLU A 129 4.66 4.01 -11.00
N VAL A 130 4.70 5.33 -11.20
CA VAL A 130 3.60 6.12 -11.73
C VAL A 130 4.06 6.93 -12.95
N GLY A 131 3.13 7.47 -13.74
CA GLY A 131 3.47 8.35 -14.85
C GLY A 131 4.16 9.65 -14.41
N LEU A 132 4.71 10.40 -15.36
CA LEU A 132 5.31 11.71 -15.08
C LEU A 132 4.21 12.78 -15.05
N PRO A 133 3.99 13.51 -13.93
CA PRO A 133 3.02 14.59 -13.91
C PRO A 133 3.53 15.80 -14.69
N ILE A 134 2.78 16.22 -15.71
CA ILE A 134 3.03 17.40 -16.53
C ILE A 134 2.05 18.50 -16.13
N LYS A 135 2.55 19.70 -15.82
CA LYS A 135 1.73 20.86 -15.44
C LYS A 135 0.81 21.25 -16.61
N GLU A 136 -0.51 21.21 -16.39
CA GLU A 136 -1.53 21.42 -17.43
C GLU A 136 -2.76 22.10 -16.82
N ASN A 137 -3.56 22.80 -17.63
CA ASN A 137 -4.81 23.45 -17.18
C ASN A 137 -5.96 22.44 -16.97
N THR A 138 -5.81 21.57 -15.97
CA THR A 138 -6.87 20.68 -15.50
C THR A 138 -7.35 21.13 -14.12
N LYS A 139 -8.50 20.63 -13.64
CA LYS A 139 -8.94 20.84 -12.25
C LYS A 139 -7.88 20.45 -11.20
N LYS A 140 -6.92 19.56 -11.56
CA LYS A 140 -5.83 19.11 -10.71
C LYS A 140 -4.52 19.90 -10.91
N GLY A 141 -4.44 20.77 -11.91
CA GLY A 141 -3.23 21.55 -12.26
C GLY A 141 -2.13 20.75 -12.98
N TYR A 142 -2.37 19.47 -13.28
CA TYR A 142 -1.45 18.60 -14.02
C TYR A 142 -2.21 17.47 -14.75
N LYS A 143 -1.51 16.81 -15.68
CA LYS A 143 -1.93 15.58 -16.36
C LYS A 143 -0.78 14.57 -16.31
N MET A 144 -1.10 13.29 -16.08
CA MET A 144 -0.08 12.23 -16.03
C MET A 144 0.27 11.82 -17.46
N ALA A 145 1.56 11.82 -17.77
CA ALA A 145 2.10 11.29 -19.01
C ALA A 145 2.69 9.89 -18.78
N TYR A 146 2.51 9.03 -19.76
CA TYR A 146 3.03 7.66 -19.80
C TYR A 146 3.85 7.44 -21.08
N PRO A 147 4.67 6.37 -21.16
CA PRO A 147 5.36 6.02 -22.40
C PRO A 147 4.42 5.96 -23.61
N GLY A 148 4.78 6.64 -24.70
CA GLY A 148 3.96 6.76 -25.90
C GLY A 148 2.94 7.91 -25.89
N ASP A 149 2.78 8.64 -24.79
CA ASP A 149 2.05 9.90 -24.77
C ASP A 149 2.94 11.03 -25.32
N SER A 150 2.34 11.92 -26.10
CA SER A 150 3.01 13.15 -26.53
C SER A 150 2.96 14.19 -25.41
N ILE A 151 4.05 14.92 -25.23
CA ILE A 151 4.21 15.99 -24.24
C ILE A 151 4.67 17.24 -25.00
N SER A 152 3.90 18.32 -24.88
CA SER A 152 4.35 19.63 -25.37
C SER A 152 5.42 20.21 -24.44
N LEU A 153 6.62 20.41 -24.98
CA LEU A 153 7.82 20.94 -24.31
C LEU A 153 7.99 22.46 -24.46
N ALA A 154 7.18 23.12 -25.30
CA ALA A 154 7.25 24.55 -25.63
C ALA A 154 7.38 25.50 -24.41
N PHE A 155 6.94 25.06 -23.22
CA PHE A 155 6.93 25.89 -22.00
C PHE A 155 7.51 25.18 -20.78
N ALA A 156 8.32 24.13 -20.96
CA ALA A 156 8.80 23.28 -19.86
C ALA A 156 9.54 24.03 -18.73
N GLY A 157 10.21 25.15 -19.05
CA GLY A 157 10.94 25.98 -18.08
C GLY A 157 10.21 27.23 -17.57
N LEU A 158 8.99 27.50 -18.04
CA LEU A 158 8.28 28.74 -17.71
C LEU A 158 7.22 28.50 -16.62
N ASN A 159 7.31 29.23 -15.50
CA ASN A 159 6.31 29.13 -14.43
C ASN A 159 4.92 29.63 -14.87
N THR A 160 4.86 30.49 -15.90
CA THR A 160 3.69 31.23 -16.37
C THR A 160 2.89 30.53 -17.47
N ARG A 161 3.49 29.59 -18.22
CA ARG A 161 2.82 28.86 -19.32
C ARG A 161 2.92 27.34 -19.14
N ARG A 162 1.90 26.62 -19.61
CA ARG A 162 1.54 25.26 -19.18
C ARG A 162 1.77 24.25 -20.32
N GLY A 163 2.21 23.04 -20.00
CA GLY A 163 2.35 21.93 -20.95
C GLY A 163 1.00 21.26 -21.27
N ARG A 164 0.99 20.38 -22.28
CA ARG A 164 -0.17 19.54 -22.65
C ARG A 164 0.29 18.11 -22.90
N VAL A 165 -0.49 17.13 -22.43
CA VAL A 165 -0.25 15.70 -22.71
C VAL A 165 -1.30 15.15 -23.69
N GLY A 166 -0.87 14.63 -24.84
CA GLY A 166 -1.69 13.96 -25.84
C GLY A 166 -1.60 12.44 -25.70
N ARG A 167 -2.73 11.76 -25.46
CA ARG A 167 -2.74 10.34 -25.06
C ARG A 167 -2.63 9.44 -26.29
N LYS A 168 -1.46 8.85 -26.54
CA LYS A 168 -1.13 8.09 -27.77
C LYS A 168 -1.46 8.80 -29.09
N ILE A 169 -1.60 10.13 -29.06
CA ILE A 169 -1.89 10.98 -30.21
C ILE A 169 -0.96 12.18 -30.08
N ALA A 170 -0.24 12.51 -31.15
CA ALA A 170 0.59 13.71 -31.22
C ALA A 170 -0.29 14.96 -31.34
N HIS A 171 0.12 16.07 -30.73
CA HIS A 171 -0.52 17.36 -30.99
C HIS A 171 -0.12 17.88 -32.38
N THR A 172 -0.72 18.97 -32.86
CA THR A 172 -0.31 19.59 -34.13
C THR A 172 1.19 19.89 -34.13
N LEU A 173 1.94 19.31 -35.07
CA LEU A 173 3.36 19.52 -35.22
C LEU A 173 3.61 20.98 -35.61
N THR A 174 4.38 21.70 -34.79
CA THR A 174 4.83 23.07 -35.07
C THR A 174 6.27 23.02 -35.59
N THR A 175 6.70 24.05 -36.31
CA THR A 175 8.08 24.17 -36.85
C THR A 175 9.17 24.25 -35.78
N ASN A 176 8.80 24.38 -34.51
CA ASN A 176 9.71 24.62 -33.39
C ASN A 176 10.16 23.33 -32.67
N SER A 177 9.77 22.13 -33.15
CA SER A 177 10.14 20.84 -32.54
C SER A 177 9.75 20.73 -31.06
N ASP A 178 8.60 21.28 -30.69
CA ASP A 178 8.15 21.43 -29.31
C ASP A 178 7.45 20.18 -28.73
N GLN A 179 7.54 19.02 -29.38
CA GLN A 179 6.87 17.79 -28.93
C GLN A 179 7.90 16.72 -28.59
N GLY A 180 7.75 16.14 -27.39
CA GLY A 180 8.52 15.00 -26.94
C GLY A 180 7.62 13.87 -26.46
N THR A 181 8.19 12.70 -26.23
CA THR A 181 7.54 11.55 -25.59
C THR A 181 8.42 11.05 -24.45
N LEU A 182 7.87 10.23 -23.55
CA LEU A 182 8.64 9.59 -22.49
C LEU A 182 9.32 8.34 -23.05
N GLU A 183 10.66 8.32 -23.02
CA GLU A 183 11.50 7.22 -23.51
C GLU A 183 12.58 6.86 -22.50
N ALA A 184 12.98 5.58 -22.51
CA ALA A 184 14.15 5.10 -21.79
C ALA A 184 15.42 5.55 -22.51
N ARG A 185 16.36 6.20 -21.80
CA ARG A 185 17.66 6.58 -22.38
C ARG A 185 18.81 6.14 -21.50
N ALA A 186 19.84 5.55 -22.11
CA ALA A 186 21.07 5.26 -21.39
C ALA A 186 21.74 6.58 -20.95
N VAL A 187 22.11 6.66 -19.68
CA VAL A 187 22.73 7.84 -19.07
C VAL A 187 24.01 7.46 -18.34
N LEU A 188 25.04 8.27 -18.54
CA LEU A 188 26.28 8.20 -17.78
C LEU A 188 26.14 9.05 -16.51
N THR A 189 26.42 8.48 -15.36
CA THR A 189 26.45 9.15 -14.03
C THR A 189 25.14 9.89 -13.70
N PRO A 190 24.03 9.15 -13.48
CA PRO A 190 22.68 9.73 -13.32
C PRO A 190 22.55 10.74 -12.18
N GLU A 191 23.37 10.61 -11.14
CA GLU A 191 23.31 11.38 -9.89
C GLU A 191 23.87 12.81 -9.98
N ARG A 192 24.50 13.19 -11.10
CA ARG A 192 25.05 14.54 -11.29
C ARG A 192 24.08 15.44 -12.05
N GLU A 193 23.60 16.51 -11.40
CA GLU A 193 22.71 17.50 -12.04
C GLU A 193 23.44 18.38 -13.08
N THR A 194 24.71 18.73 -12.86
CA THR A 194 25.49 19.59 -13.77
C THR A 194 26.62 18.82 -14.47
N VAL A 195 26.86 19.15 -15.74
CA VAL A 195 27.91 18.55 -16.57
C VAL A 195 29.21 19.34 -16.37
N ARG A 196 30.33 18.66 -16.12
CA ARG A 196 31.67 19.22 -16.35
C ARG A 196 32.26 18.58 -17.61
N GLN A 197 32.48 19.41 -18.63
CA GLN A 197 33.19 19.18 -19.90
C GLN A 197 32.61 18.18 -20.94
N ASN A 198 32.46 18.69 -22.18
CA ASN A 198 32.46 18.13 -23.55
C ASN A 198 32.13 16.64 -23.86
N GLY A 199 31.45 15.90 -22.99
CA GLY A 199 30.98 14.52 -23.27
C GLY A 199 29.46 14.40 -23.38
N ARG A 200 28.96 13.60 -24.33
CA ARG A 200 27.52 13.28 -24.46
C ARG A 200 27.10 12.32 -23.35
N ARG A 201 26.28 12.78 -22.40
CA ARG A 201 25.85 12.02 -21.20
C ARG A 201 24.63 11.12 -21.42
N ILE A 202 23.78 11.44 -22.39
CA ILE A 202 22.51 10.74 -22.67
C ILE A 202 22.51 10.28 -24.13
N LYS A 203 22.28 8.98 -24.35
CA LYS A 203 22.14 8.39 -25.69
C LYS A 203 20.70 8.49 -26.20
N SER A 204 20.52 8.37 -27.52
CA SER A 204 19.17 8.19 -28.08
C SER A 204 18.60 6.82 -27.69
N ALA A 205 17.29 6.61 -27.86
CA ALA A 205 16.62 5.36 -27.46
C ALA A 205 17.12 4.13 -28.25
N GLU A 206 17.60 4.34 -29.47
CA GLU A 206 18.07 3.30 -30.40
C GLU A 206 19.59 3.08 -30.35
N GLU A 207 20.32 3.96 -29.66
CA GLU A 207 21.76 3.86 -29.51
C GLU A 207 22.14 2.81 -28.44
N PRO A 208 23.15 1.95 -28.68
CA PRO A 208 23.60 0.95 -27.72
C PRO A 208 24.12 1.60 -26.43
N MET A 209 24.09 0.91 -25.28
CA MET A 209 24.52 1.45 -23.97
C MET A 209 25.94 2.06 -24.00
N PHE A 210 26.25 2.96 -23.05
CA PHE A 210 27.65 3.37 -22.84
C PHE A 210 28.51 2.16 -22.49
N THR A 211 29.76 2.17 -22.96
CA THR A 211 30.75 1.16 -22.57
C THR A 211 30.92 1.18 -21.05
N LEU A 212 30.74 0.03 -20.40
CA LEU A 212 30.91 -0.08 -18.96
C LEU A 212 32.37 0.22 -18.58
N THR A 213 32.57 1.26 -17.77
CA THR A 213 33.87 1.67 -17.22
C THR A 213 33.83 1.53 -15.70
N ALA A 214 34.96 1.24 -15.07
CA ALA A 214 35.05 1.14 -13.60
C ALA A 214 34.89 2.48 -12.87
N GLN A 215 34.96 3.60 -13.61
CA GLN A 215 34.91 4.95 -13.07
C GLN A 215 33.51 5.56 -13.08
N ASP A 216 32.70 5.24 -14.10
CA ASP A 216 31.38 5.85 -14.28
C ASP A 216 30.27 4.99 -13.70
N ARG A 217 29.25 5.62 -13.13
CA ARG A 217 28.00 4.93 -12.76
C ARG A 217 27.07 4.95 -13.96
N HIS A 218 26.84 3.81 -14.59
CA HIS A 218 25.95 3.68 -15.75
C HIS A 218 24.50 3.52 -15.28
N GLY A 219 23.54 4.13 -15.97
CA GLY A 219 22.12 3.98 -15.63
C GLY A 219 21.20 4.16 -16.83
N VAL A 220 19.91 3.89 -16.62
CA VAL A 220 18.84 4.12 -17.60
C VAL A 220 17.89 5.14 -16.99
N PHE A 221 17.71 6.28 -17.67
CA PHE A 221 16.68 7.25 -17.31
C PHE A 221 15.35 6.81 -17.94
N PHE A 222 14.39 6.38 -17.12
CA PHE A 222 13.07 5.94 -17.56
C PHE A 222 12.01 6.95 -17.11
N GLY A 223 11.13 7.36 -18.02
CA GLY A 223 10.12 8.43 -17.82
C GLY A 223 8.94 8.11 -16.89
N GLY A 224 9.15 7.24 -15.89
CA GLY A 224 8.21 7.03 -14.78
C GLY A 224 8.63 7.85 -13.56
N ARG A 225 7.67 8.43 -12.84
CA ARG A 225 7.93 8.97 -11.51
C ARG A 225 7.78 7.83 -10.51
N ILE A 226 8.79 7.63 -9.67
CA ILE A 226 8.70 6.73 -8.53
C ILE A 226 8.31 7.56 -7.31
N ARG A 227 7.25 7.16 -6.59
CA ARG A 227 6.83 7.85 -5.36
C ARG A 227 6.28 6.90 -4.31
N ARG A 228 6.20 7.42 -3.08
CA ARG A 228 5.44 6.81 -1.99
C ARG A 228 3.94 7.03 -2.18
N LEU A 229 3.15 6.17 -1.54
CA LEU A 229 1.74 6.47 -1.30
C LEU A 229 1.63 7.62 -0.31
N THR A 230 0.66 8.51 -0.53
CA THR A 230 0.30 9.61 0.37
C THR A 230 -0.43 9.10 1.61
N PRO A 231 -0.55 9.89 2.70
CA PRO A 231 -1.31 9.48 3.87
C PRO A 231 -2.79 9.18 3.56
N LYS A 232 -3.43 9.98 2.70
CA LYS A 232 -4.81 9.75 2.24
C LYS A 232 -4.95 8.42 1.49
N GLU A 233 -4.00 8.12 0.59
CA GLU A 233 -3.97 6.82 -0.11
C GLU A 233 -3.77 5.65 0.88
N CYS A 234 -2.92 5.81 1.89
CA CYS A 234 -2.69 4.79 2.92
C CYS A 234 -3.93 4.50 3.78
N LEU A 235 -4.67 5.54 4.19
CA LEU A 235 -5.91 5.39 4.97
C LEU A 235 -7.03 4.73 4.13
N ARG A 236 -7.17 5.10 2.86
CA ARG A 236 -8.09 4.41 1.93
C ARG A 236 -7.77 2.92 1.81
N LEU A 237 -6.48 2.55 1.78
CA LEU A 237 -6.06 1.14 1.77
C LEU A 237 -6.38 0.39 3.07
N GLN A 238 -6.60 1.10 4.18
CA GLN A 238 -7.14 0.51 5.41
C GLN A 238 -8.68 0.47 5.43
N GLY A 239 -9.35 0.86 4.35
CA GLY A 239 -10.81 0.85 4.23
C GLY A 239 -11.51 2.09 4.82
N TRP A 240 -10.77 3.18 5.08
CA TRP A 240 -11.38 4.43 5.58
C TRP A 240 -12.17 5.15 4.49
N ARG A 241 -13.32 5.72 4.86
CA ARG A 241 -14.12 6.56 3.96
C ARG A 241 -13.53 7.96 3.84
N ASP A 242 -13.70 8.60 2.69
CA ASP A 242 -13.14 9.92 2.42
C ASP A 242 -13.57 10.98 3.45
N GLU A 243 -14.84 10.96 3.86
CA GLU A 243 -15.36 11.86 4.90
C GLU A 243 -14.61 11.73 6.24
N GLN A 244 -14.17 10.51 6.60
CA GLN A 244 -13.41 10.26 7.81
C GLN A 244 -11.96 10.72 7.64
N ILE A 245 -11.38 10.48 6.46
CA ILE A 245 -10.02 10.90 6.12
C ILE A 245 -9.91 12.42 6.14
N ASP A 246 -10.86 13.11 5.53
CA ASP A 246 -10.83 14.58 5.39
C ASP A 246 -11.00 15.29 6.75
N ARG A 247 -11.52 14.60 7.78
CA ARG A 247 -11.54 15.09 9.16
C ARG A 247 -10.20 14.94 9.87
N VAL A 248 -9.47 13.86 9.63
CA VAL A 248 -8.20 13.56 10.35
C VAL A 248 -6.96 14.15 9.67
N LEU A 249 -7.00 14.31 8.35
CA LEU A 249 -5.88 14.79 7.55
C LEU A 249 -5.38 16.18 7.99
N PRO A 250 -6.25 17.17 8.31
CA PRO A 250 -5.80 18.52 8.70
C PRO A 250 -5.25 18.60 10.13
N ILE A 251 -5.61 17.66 11.00
CA ILE A 251 -5.32 17.73 12.45
C ILE A 251 -4.11 16.90 12.86
N GLN A 252 -3.51 16.14 11.94
CA GLN A 252 -2.37 15.26 12.23
C GLN A 252 -1.23 15.44 11.24
N SER A 253 -0.01 15.19 11.70
CA SER A 253 1.15 15.14 10.82
C SER A 253 1.13 13.90 9.91
N ASP A 254 1.67 14.02 8.69
CA ASP A 254 1.89 12.90 7.77
C ASP A 254 2.57 11.71 8.45
N ALA A 255 3.59 11.98 9.27
CA ALA A 255 4.34 10.95 9.98
C ALA A 255 3.45 10.12 10.93
N GLN A 256 2.55 10.78 11.66
CA GLN A 256 1.59 10.12 12.55
C GLN A 256 0.55 9.35 11.73
N LEU A 257 0.01 9.94 10.66
CA LEU A 257 -0.97 9.30 9.80
C LEU A 257 -0.43 8.00 9.18
N TYR A 258 0.82 7.99 8.70
CA TYR A 258 1.47 6.76 8.23
C TYR A 258 1.59 5.71 9.34
N LYS A 259 1.97 6.14 10.56
CA LYS A 259 2.13 5.23 11.70
C LYS A 259 0.78 4.61 12.08
N GLN A 260 -0.28 5.40 12.13
CA GLN A 260 -1.63 4.95 12.42
C GLN A 260 -2.16 4.02 11.32
N ALA A 261 -1.99 4.36 10.04
CA ALA A 261 -2.40 3.51 8.93
C ALA A 261 -1.66 2.16 8.92
N GLY A 262 -0.36 2.13 9.25
CA GLY A 262 0.42 0.89 9.29
C GLY A 262 0.04 -0.05 10.45
N ASN A 263 -0.22 0.54 11.62
CA ASN A 263 -0.61 -0.17 12.84
C ASN A 263 -2.11 -0.48 12.93
N GLY A 264 -2.93 0.17 12.11
CA GLY A 264 -4.37 -0.03 12.09
C GLY A 264 -4.77 -1.42 11.59
N VAL A 265 -6.05 -1.72 11.78
CA VAL A 265 -6.73 -2.87 11.19
C VAL A 265 -7.48 -2.42 9.95
N THR A 266 -7.63 -3.32 8.98
CA THR A 266 -8.43 -3.05 7.79
C THR A 266 -9.92 -3.06 8.16
N VAL A 267 -10.59 -1.94 7.97
CA VAL A 267 -11.99 -1.71 8.39
C VAL A 267 -12.93 -2.75 7.79
N THR A 268 -12.78 -3.05 6.50
CA THR A 268 -13.68 -3.98 5.78
C THR A 268 -13.57 -5.42 6.28
N VAL A 269 -12.39 -5.86 6.73
CA VAL A 269 -12.20 -7.18 7.36
C VAL A 269 -12.93 -7.24 8.69
N VAL A 270 -12.74 -6.21 9.53
CA VAL A 270 -13.40 -6.11 10.84
C VAL A 270 -14.92 -6.01 10.67
N GLU A 271 -15.39 -5.27 9.67
CA GLU A 271 -16.82 -5.17 9.35
C GLU A 271 -17.41 -6.52 8.92
N ALA A 272 -16.71 -7.29 8.08
CA ALA A 272 -17.16 -8.61 7.65
C ALA A 272 -17.26 -9.60 8.84
N ILE A 273 -16.25 -9.60 9.72
CA ILE A 273 -16.29 -10.38 10.97
C ILE A 273 -17.44 -9.91 11.86
N GLY A 274 -17.59 -8.59 12.04
CA GLY A 274 -18.64 -7.98 12.85
C GLY A 274 -20.05 -8.34 12.38
N LYS A 275 -20.27 -8.41 11.05
CA LYS A 275 -21.55 -8.86 10.47
C LYS A 275 -21.88 -10.31 10.85
N ARG A 276 -20.91 -11.22 10.78
CA ARG A 276 -21.11 -12.63 11.19
C ARG A 276 -21.34 -12.75 12.70
N LEU A 277 -20.57 -12.02 13.51
CA LEU A 277 -20.78 -11.95 14.97
C LEU A 277 -22.19 -11.44 15.32
N ALA A 278 -22.65 -10.37 14.67
CA ALA A 278 -23.99 -9.82 14.89
C ALA A 278 -25.10 -10.79 14.44
N SER A 279 -24.88 -11.56 13.38
CA SER A 279 -25.81 -12.63 12.98
C SER A 279 -25.87 -13.73 14.03
N ALA A 280 -24.71 -14.25 14.44
CA ALA A 280 -24.63 -15.31 15.46
C ALA A 280 -25.26 -14.87 16.78
N HIS A 281 -25.02 -13.63 17.21
CA HIS A 281 -25.61 -13.08 18.42
C HIS A 281 -27.14 -13.00 18.35
N ARG A 282 -27.69 -12.54 17.22
CA ARG A 282 -29.15 -12.48 17.03
C ARG A 282 -29.78 -13.86 17.01
N GLU A 283 -29.17 -14.83 16.35
CA GLU A 283 -29.67 -16.22 16.33
C GLU A 283 -29.69 -16.83 17.73
N VAL A 284 -28.65 -16.60 18.52
CA VAL A 284 -28.53 -17.13 19.87
C VAL A 284 -29.57 -16.51 20.81
N ASN A 285 -29.80 -15.20 20.71
CA ASN A 285 -30.76 -14.49 21.57
C ASN A 285 -32.21 -14.57 21.08
N ALA A 286 -32.46 -15.01 19.85
CA ALA A 286 -33.83 -15.18 19.34
C ALA A 286 -34.46 -16.53 19.75
N ILE A 287 -33.68 -17.40 20.38
CA ILE A 287 -34.08 -18.73 20.84
C ILE A 287 -34.48 -18.73 22.33
N ASP A 288 -34.22 -17.63 23.05
CA ASP A 288 -34.60 -17.40 24.45
C ASP A 288 -35.82 -16.48 24.53
#